data_AF-A0A7J9YYF0-F1
#
_entry.id   AF-A0A7J9YYF0-F1
#
_cell.length_a   1.000
_cell.length_b   1.000
_cell.length_c   1.000
_cell.angle_alpha   90.00
_cell.angle_beta   90.00
_cell.angle_gamma   90.00
#
_symmetry.space_group_name_H-M   'P 1'
#
loop_
_entity.id
_entity.type
_entity.pdbx_description
1 polymer ?
#
loop_
_entity_poly.entity_id
_entity_poly.type
_entity_poly.pdbx_seq_one_letter_code
_entity_poly.pdbx_strand_id
1 'polypeptide(L)'
;QKLAALEAFAERIAPGRWADARPPTEQEIKATTIMALPLDEASAKVRAGPPGDEDGDLELDVWAGVVPFETVRGEPVPDPRLRPGIEVPDYLHRP
;
A
#
# COMPACT_ATOMS: atom_id res chain seq x y z
N GLN A 1 1.24 13.54 -20.14
CA GLN A 1 0.94 12.13 -19.80
C GLN A 1 1.87 11.59 -18.73
N LYS A 2 3.20 11.54 -18.94
CA LYS A 2 4.16 11.03 -17.95
C LYS A 2 4.09 11.68 -16.56
N LEU A 3 4.02 13.02 -16.51
CA LEU A 3 3.92 13.76 -15.25
C LEU A 3 2.64 13.41 -14.48
N ALA A 4 1.49 13.41 -15.15
CA ALA A 4 0.20 13.05 -14.56
C ALA A 4 0.18 11.59 -14.04
N ALA A 5 0.88 10.66 -14.71
CA ALA A 5 1.02 9.29 -14.23
C ALA A 5 1.90 9.19 -12.97
N LEU A 6 2.98 9.96 -12.88
CA LEU A 6 3.81 10.04 -11.66
C LEU A 6 3.04 10.65 -10.50
N GLU A 7 2.28 11.71 -10.76
CA GLU A 7 1.40 12.34 -9.78
C GLU A 7 0.36 11.34 -9.27
N ALA A 8 -0.38 10.69 -10.17
CA ALA A 8 -1.38 9.69 -9.79
C ALA A 8 -0.77 8.52 -9.00
N PHE A 9 0.45 8.10 -9.34
CA PHE A 9 1.17 7.06 -8.60
C PHE A 9 1.58 7.51 -7.20
N ALA A 10 2.16 8.70 -7.07
CA ALA A 10 2.56 9.26 -5.78
C ALA A 10 1.34 9.45 -4.85
N GLU A 11 0.25 10.02 -5.39
CA GLU A 11 -1.00 10.25 -4.66
C GLU A 11 -1.72 8.95 -4.28
N ARG A 12 -1.53 7.86 -5.03
CA ARG A 12 -2.02 6.54 -4.63
C ARG A 12 -1.27 5.98 -3.42
N ILE A 13 0.03 6.25 -3.31
CA ILE A 13 0.86 5.77 -2.21
C ILE A 13 0.66 6.63 -0.97
N ALA A 14 0.80 7.94 -1.09
CA ALA A 14 0.68 8.90 0.00
C ALA A 14 -0.11 10.12 -0.49
N PRO A 15 -1.45 10.11 -0.30
CA PRO A 15 -2.30 11.22 -0.71
C PRO A 15 -1.83 12.55 -0.10
N GLY A 16 -1.64 13.59 -0.91
CA GLY A 16 -1.10 14.89 -0.51
C GLY A 16 0.42 15.04 -0.70
N ARG A 17 1.15 13.94 -0.92
CA ARG A 17 2.61 13.98 -1.03
C ARG A 17 3.10 14.74 -2.25
N TRP A 18 2.38 14.68 -3.37
CA TRP A 18 2.81 15.32 -4.61
C TRP A 18 2.87 16.85 -4.46
N ALA A 19 1.90 17.43 -3.76
CA ALA A 19 1.83 18.86 -3.49
C ALA A 19 2.84 19.33 -2.43
N ASP A 20 3.18 18.47 -1.47
CA ASP A 20 4.14 18.73 -0.39
C ASP A 20 5.61 18.61 -0.85
N ALA A 21 5.89 17.67 -1.78
CA ALA A 21 7.24 17.47 -2.30
C ALA A 21 7.63 18.52 -3.35
N ARG A 22 8.94 18.74 -3.54
CA ARG A 22 9.46 19.51 -4.67
C ARG A 22 9.02 18.85 -5.98
N PRO A 23 8.50 19.60 -6.97
CA PRO A 23 8.18 19.05 -8.29
C PRO A 23 9.39 18.40 -8.96
N PRO A 24 9.22 17.30 -9.71
CA PRO A 24 10.33 16.63 -10.38
C PRO A 24 10.97 17.53 -11.46
N THR A 25 12.29 17.43 -11.59
CA THR A 25 13.05 18.09 -12.66
C THR A 25 12.83 17.38 -13.99
N GLU A 26 13.16 18.07 -15.10
CA GLU A 26 13.14 17.45 -16.42
C GLU A 26 14.06 16.23 -16.53
N GLN A 27 15.20 16.24 -15.83
CA GLN A 27 16.15 15.12 -15.85
C GLN A 27 15.57 13.90 -15.14
N GLU A 28 14.93 14.09 -13.98
CA GLU A 28 14.24 13.03 -13.24
C GLU A 28 13.07 12.45 -14.08
N ILE A 29 12.31 13.31 -14.76
CA ILE A 29 11.24 12.86 -15.66
C ILE A 29 11.83 12.06 -16.83
N LYS A 30 12.93 12.51 -17.45
CA LYS A 30 13.58 11.80 -18.57
C LYS A 30 14.13 10.44 -18.14
N ALA A 31 14.72 10.35 -16.95
CA ALA A 31 15.35 9.14 -16.41
C ALA A 31 14.35 8.05 -15.94
N THR A 32 13.08 8.40 -15.73
CA THR A 32 12.08 7.46 -15.21
C THR A 32 11.28 6.80 -16.34
N THR A 33 11.10 5.48 -16.39
CA THR A 33 10.17 4.86 -17.36
C THR A 33 8.83 4.54 -16.69
N ILE A 34 7.71 4.83 -17.36
CA ILE A 34 6.37 4.49 -16.87
C ILE A 34 5.75 3.51 -17.85
N MET A 35 5.20 2.42 -17.32
CA MET A 35 4.46 1.42 -18.07
C MET A 35 3.04 1.34 -17.52
N ALA A 36 2.08 1.11 -18.41
CA ALA A 36 0.68 0.87 -18.06
C ALA A 36 0.22 -0.40 -18.74
N LEU A 37 -0.53 -1.22 -18.01
CA LEU A 37 -1.15 -2.44 -18.51
C LEU A 37 -2.66 -2.32 -18.29
N PRO A 38 -3.49 -2.32 -19.36
CA PRO A 38 -4.93 -2.38 -19.18
C PRO A 38 -5.32 -3.73 -18.56
N LEU A 39 -6.31 -3.71 -17.68
CA LEU A 39 -6.84 -4.91 -17.03
C LEU A 39 -8.12 -5.39 -17.74
N ASP A 40 -8.08 -5.45 -19.07
CA ASP A 40 -9.22 -5.93 -19.89
C ASP A 40 -9.45 -7.44 -19.69
N GLU A 41 -8.38 -8.18 -19.39
CA GLU A 41 -8.40 -9.61 -19.06
C GLU A 41 -7.68 -9.85 -17.72
N ALA A 42 -8.43 -10.23 -16.70
CA ALA A 42 -7.89 -10.60 -15.38
C ALA A 42 -8.78 -11.66 -14.71
N SER A 43 -8.17 -12.54 -13.91
CA SER A 43 -8.88 -13.50 -13.05
C SER A 43 -8.41 -13.38 -11.61
N ALA A 44 -9.33 -13.38 -10.65
CA ALA A 44 -9.04 -13.35 -9.22
C ALA A 44 -9.84 -14.43 -8.47
N LYS A 45 -9.29 -14.93 -7.37
CA LYS A 45 -9.97 -15.88 -6.47
C LYS A 45 -9.86 -15.39 -5.03
N VAL A 46 -10.97 -15.50 -4.31
CA VAL A 46 -11.05 -15.15 -2.89
C VAL A 46 -11.50 -16.38 -2.10
N ARG A 47 -10.79 -16.69 -1.01
CA ARG A 47 -11.25 -17.61 0.04
C ARG A 47 -11.35 -16.81 1.32
N ALA A 48 -12.55 -16.73 1.87
CA ALA A 48 -12.81 -16.15 3.18
C ALA A 48 -13.72 -17.12 3.96
N GLY A 49 -13.68 -17.01 5.28
CA GLY A 49 -14.49 -17.85 6.17
C GLY A 49 -13.74 -19.01 6.81
N PRO A 50 -14.46 -19.80 7.63
CA PRO A 50 -13.89 -20.80 8.52
C PRO A 50 -13.26 -22.00 7.77
N PRO A 51 -12.59 -22.91 8.49
CA PRO A 51 -12.35 -24.28 8.01
C PRO A 51 -13.67 -24.97 7.62
N GLY A 52 -13.58 -25.92 6.69
CA GLY A 52 -14.70 -26.76 6.28
C GLY A 52 -14.34 -28.21 6.53
N ASP A 53 -14.50 -28.64 7.78
CA ASP A 53 -14.15 -29.98 8.26
C ASP A 53 -15.29 -30.97 8.03
N GLU A 54 -14.97 -32.27 7.94
CA GLU A 54 -15.95 -33.35 7.76
C GLU A 54 -16.57 -33.77 9.11
N ASP A 55 -17.76 -34.39 9.09
CA ASP A 55 -18.53 -34.71 10.31
C ASP A 55 -17.72 -35.51 11.35
N GLY A 56 -16.85 -36.42 10.92
CA GLY A 56 -16.01 -37.22 11.83
C GLY A 56 -14.87 -36.43 12.48
N ASP A 57 -14.41 -35.34 11.84
CA ASP A 57 -13.36 -34.47 12.38
C ASP A 57 -13.91 -33.52 13.44
N LEU A 58 -15.21 -33.18 13.37
CA LEU A 58 -15.88 -32.33 14.35
C LEU A 58 -15.99 -32.97 15.75
N GLU A 59 -15.83 -34.29 15.85
CA GLU A 59 -15.84 -35.02 17.13
C GLU A 59 -14.47 -35.02 17.82
N LEU A 60 -13.41 -34.56 17.14
CA LEU A 60 -12.05 -34.53 17.69
C LEU A 60 -11.88 -33.35 18.65
N ASP A 61 -11.18 -33.58 19.76
CA ASP A 61 -10.77 -32.53 20.71
C ASP A 61 -9.58 -31.69 20.18
N VAL A 62 -9.72 -31.12 18.97
CA VAL A 62 -8.69 -30.36 18.25
C VAL A 62 -9.21 -28.96 17.91
N TRP A 63 -8.37 -27.94 18.10
CA TRP A 63 -8.73 -26.56 17.74
C TRP A 63 -8.73 -26.34 16.23
N ALA A 64 -9.79 -25.73 15.71
CA ALA A 64 -9.92 -25.26 14.33
C ALA A 64 -10.41 -23.80 14.32
N GLY A 65 -9.88 -22.98 13.42
CA GLY A 65 -10.23 -21.57 13.34
C GLY A 65 -9.47 -20.80 12.27
N VAL A 66 -9.62 -19.48 12.29
CA VAL A 66 -8.91 -18.55 11.39
C VAL A 66 -8.02 -17.65 12.23
N VAL A 67 -6.74 -17.56 11.86
CA VAL A 67 -5.83 -16.52 12.37
C VAL A 67 -5.82 -15.39 11.34
N PRO A 68 -6.44 -14.23 11.62
CA PRO A 68 -6.45 -13.12 10.68
C PRO A 68 -5.07 -12.47 10.56
N PHE A 69 -4.73 -12.03 9.35
CA PHE A 69 -3.57 -11.19 9.08
C PHE A 69 -4.03 -9.87 8.50
N GLU A 70 -3.44 -8.78 8.98
CA GLU A 70 -3.70 -7.44 8.51
C GLU A 70 -2.39 -6.80 8.04
N THR A 71 -2.49 -5.95 7.02
CA THR A 71 -1.38 -5.07 6.63
C THR A 71 -1.70 -3.68 7.14
N VAL A 72 -0.87 -3.17 8.03
CA VAL A 72 -1.00 -1.84 8.63
C VAL A 72 0.23 -0.99 8.33
N ARG A 73 0.04 0.32 8.25
CA ARG A 73 1.16 1.27 8.22
C ARG A 73 1.75 1.39 9.62
N GLY A 74 3.08 1.40 9.70
CA GLY A 74 3.77 1.75 10.93
C GLY A 74 3.88 3.26 11.11
N GLU A 75 4.30 3.68 12.30
CA GLU A 75 4.58 5.08 12.60
C GLU A 75 5.70 5.65 11.71
N PRO A 76 5.55 6.87 11.17
CA PRO A 76 6.61 7.52 10.40
C PRO A 76 7.89 7.71 11.24
N VAL A 77 9.00 7.22 10.72
CA VAL A 77 10.32 7.40 11.33
C VAL A 77 11.08 8.49 10.56
N PRO A 78 11.47 9.61 11.19
CA PRO A 78 12.16 10.69 10.51
C PRO A 78 13.58 10.29 10.07
N ASP A 79 14.06 10.85 8.95
CA ASP A 79 15.47 10.71 8.53
C ASP A 79 16.37 11.32 9.63
N PRO A 80 17.42 10.62 10.10
CA PRO A 80 18.38 11.16 11.08
C PRO A 80 19.05 12.48 10.66
N ARG A 81 19.04 12.81 9.36
CA ARG A 81 19.57 14.07 8.80
C ARG A 81 18.49 15.14 8.59
N LEU A 82 17.24 14.85 8.95
CA LEU A 82 16.16 15.83 8.88
C LEU A 82 16.49 17.02 9.78
N ARG A 83 16.33 18.23 9.26
CA ARG A 83 16.59 19.43 10.05
C ARG A 83 15.58 19.52 11.20
N PRO A 84 16.00 20.04 12.37
CA PRO A 84 15.08 20.26 13.48
C PRO A 84 13.89 21.16 13.09
N GLY A 85 12.73 20.91 13.70
CA GLY A 85 11.51 21.70 13.50
C GLY A 85 10.69 21.35 12.25
N ILE A 86 11.07 20.31 11.49
CA ILE A 86 10.24 19.76 10.43
C ILE A 86 9.39 18.64 11.03
N GLU A 87 8.09 18.89 11.15
CA GLU A 87 7.14 17.92 11.66
C GLU A 87 6.73 16.90 10.59
N VAL A 88 6.20 15.78 11.04
CA VAL A 88 5.62 14.77 10.15
C VAL A 88 4.34 15.36 9.55
N PRO A 89 4.18 15.37 8.21
CA PRO A 89 2.96 15.87 7.60
C PRO A 89 1.72 15.10 8.03
N ASP A 90 0.61 15.81 8.25
CA ASP A 90 -0.69 15.24 8.68
C ASP A 90 -1.16 14.06 7.82
N TYR A 91 -0.87 14.09 6.52
CA TYR A 91 -1.29 13.02 5.59
C TYR A 91 -0.57 11.68 5.82
N LEU A 92 0.53 11.65 6.60
CA LEU A 92 1.23 10.43 6.98
C LEU A 92 0.73 9.82 8.29
N HIS A 93 -0.08 10.55 9.06
CA HIS A 93 -0.71 10.05 10.29
C HIS A 93 -2.04 9.33 10.04
N ARG A 94 -2.53 9.31 8.79
CA ARG A 94 -3.78 8.65 8.46
C ARG A 94 -3.56 7.13 8.25
N PRO A 95 -4.35 6.27 8.90
CA PRO A 95 -4.31 4.82 8.66
C PRO A 95 -4.60 4.47 7.19
#